data_AF-A0A4R9J7K7-F1
#
_entry.id   AF-A0A4R9J7K7-F1
#
_cell.length_a   1.000
_cell.length_b   1.000
_cell.length_c   1.000
_cell.angle_alpha   90.00
_cell.angle_beta   90.00
_cell.angle_gamma   90.00
#
_symmetry.space_group_name_H-M   'P 1'
#
loop_
_entity.id
_entity.type
_entity.pdbx_description
1 polymer ?
#
loop_
_entity_poly.entity_id
_entity_poly.type
_entity_poly.pdbx_seq_one_letter_code
_entity_poly.pdbx_strand_id
1 'polypeptide(L)'
;MKIGKKLTSSVIVLALLLFVACKKQEETPVAQVIGTKYSGWDQWIYKKPGTTDKAEQLTLVYGNEEVSGLEVVNHESTDAKGVKTSVEYLKVKTVDGKEGYGLSKNFFDAVLFVVGPGDNAFAKNSLTSPSKGKLEKGMSCFELEASGDFSKVRCYASIVKAGKLETLYDVWIQGASSNISRDPILGDSIRNLKSASNKLIEASKSTDPAKQEELKTAAAKALKSVAEKGDVYLEDANTIASEYGLTITE
;
A
#
# COMPACT_ATOMS: atom_id res chain seq x y z
N MET A 1 -82.35 7.37 -34.84
CA MET A 1 -80.92 7.04 -34.63
C MET A 1 -80.04 8.09 -35.30
N LYS A 2 -79.25 8.83 -34.52
CA LYS A 2 -77.80 9.06 -34.71
C LYS A 2 -77.35 10.18 -33.76
N ILE A 3 -76.69 9.75 -32.68
CA ILE A 3 -75.93 10.56 -31.74
C ILE A 3 -74.50 10.70 -32.30
N GLY A 4 -73.92 11.90 -32.20
CA GLY A 4 -72.49 12.14 -32.43
C GLY A 4 -72.26 13.60 -32.84
N LYS A 5 -71.27 14.34 -32.36
CA LYS A 5 -70.12 14.07 -31.50
C LYS A 5 -69.76 15.41 -30.85
N LYS A 6 -69.61 15.45 -29.53
CA LYS A 6 -68.78 16.43 -28.81
C LYS A 6 -67.64 15.65 -28.14
N LEU A 7 -66.53 16.35 -27.87
CA LEU A 7 -65.37 15.93 -27.06
C LEU A 7 -64.31 15.09 -27.76
N THR A 8 -63.45 15.71 -28.57
CA THR A 8 -62.10 15.16 -28.87
C THR A 8 -61.10 16.29 -29.18
N SER A 9 -60.87 17.23 -28.27
CA SER A 9 -59.77 18.20 -28.50
C SER A 9 -59.01 18.68 -27.25
N SER A 10 -59.24 18.09 -26.08
CA SER A 10 -58.56 18.50 -24.83
C SER A 10 -57.77 17.40 -24.13
N VAL A 11 -57.70 16.19 -24.70
CA VAL A 11 -56.97 15.04 -24.10
C VAL A 11 -55.55 14.90 -24.66
N ILE A 12 -55.23 15.52 -25.80
CA ILE A 12 -53.94 15.33 -26.47
C ILE A 12 -52.82 16.21 -25.85
N VAL A 13 -53.16 17.35 -25.25
CA VAL A 13 -52.16 18.25 -24.65
C VAL A 13 -51.68 17.77 -23.26
N LEU A 14 -52.51 17.01 -22.53
CA LEU A 14 -52.13 16.48 -21.21
C LEU A 14 -51.25 15.22 -21.30
N ALA A 15 -51.25 14.52 -22.44
CA ALA A 15 -50.42 13.32 -22.66
C ALA A 15 -48.96 13.65 -23.04
N LEU A 16 -48.67 14.85 -23.55
CA LEU A 16 -47.29 15.25 -23.93
C LEU A 16 -46.46 15.80 -22.77
N LEU A 17 -47.07 16.19 -21.65
CA LEU A 17 -46.36 16.76 -20.49
C LEU A 17 -45.78 15.71 -19.53
N LEU A 18 -46.10 14.42 -19.71
CA LEU A 18 -45.58 13.34 -18.85
C LEU A 18 -44.25 12.73 -19.32
N PHE A 19 -43.71 13.15 -20.47
CA PHE A 19 -42.46 12.60 -21.02
C PHE A 19 -41.17 13.38 -20.68
N VAL A 20 -41.24 14.45 -19.89
CA VAL A 20 -40.06 15.32 -19.61
C VAL A 20 -39.39 15.01 -18.26
N ALA A 21 -39.91 14.07 -17.47
CA ALA A 21 -39.38 13.77 -16.13
C ALA A 21 -38.97 12.30 -15.95
N CYS A 22 -38.18 11.76 -16.87
CA CYS A 22 -37.31 10.63 -16.57
C CYS A 22 -35.89 11.05 -16.91
N LYS A 23 -35.28 11.87 -16.04
CA LYS A 23 -33.82 11.91 -15.98
C LYS A 23 -33.41 10.49 -15.63
N LYS A 24 -32.92 9.76 -16.62
CA LYS A 24 -32.17 8.53 -16.41
C LYS A 24 -31.08 8.91 -15.42
N GLN A 25 -31.28 8.53 -14.17
CA GLN A 25 -30.23 8.59 -13.18
C GLN A 25 -29.20 7.62 -13.73
N GLU A 26 -28.12 8.16 -14.32
CA GLU A 26 -26.93 7.35 -14.59
C GLU A 26 -26.60 6.73 -13.23
N GLU A 27 -26.84 5.43 -13.11
CA GLU A 27 -26.28 4.66 -12.03
C GLU A 27 -24.78 4.93 -12.11
N THR A 28 -24.25 5.65 -11.14
CA THR A 28 -22.81 5.80 -10.95
C THR A 28 -22.24 4.40 -11.11
N PRO A 29 -21.27 4.19 -12.03
CA PRO A 29 -20.67 2.88 -12.23
C PRO A 29 -20.30 2.34 -10.86
N VAL A 30 -20.94 1.24 -10.45
CA VAL A 30 -20.56 0.58 -9.20
C VAL A 30 -19.13 0.16 -9.43
N ALA A 31 -18.19 0.84 -8.76
CA ALA A 31 -16.78 0.62 -8.96
C ALA A 31 -16.52 -0.89 -8.80
N GLN A 32 -16.08 -1.53 -9.87
CA GLN A 32 -15.81 -2.95 -9.86
C GLN A 32 -14.58 -3.14 -8.99
N VAL A 33 -14.79 -3.57 -7.74
CA VAL A 33 -13.71 -3.81 -6.78
C VAL A 33 -12.65 -4.68 -7.43
N ILE A 34 -11.49 -4.09 -7.69
CA ILE A 34 -10.33 -4.76 -8.29
C ILE A 34 -9.78 -5.79 -7.30
N GLY A 35 -9.93 -5.52 -6.00
CA GLY A 35 -9.54 -6.41 -4.92
C GLY A 35 -8.79 -5.67 -3.81
N THR A 36 -8.38 -6.43 -2.81
CA THR A 36 -7.47 -5.96 -1.77
C THR A 36 -6.10 -5.62 -2.37
N LYS A 37 -5.52 -4.49 -1.97
CA LYS A 37 -4.18 -4.05 -2.37
C LYS A 37 -3.39 -3.63 -1.15
N TYR A 38 -2.07 -3.68 -1.25
CA TYR A 38 -1.15 -3.26 -0.21
C TYR A 38 -0.27 -2.13 -0.73
N SER A 39 -0.10 -1.08 0.08
CA SER A 39 0.81 0.00 -0.27
C SER A 39 2.26 -0.43 -0.06
N GLY A 40 3.12 -0.26 -1.07
CA GLY A 40 4.55 -0.54 -0.97
C GLY A 40 5.32 0.42 -0.05
N TRP A 41 4.80 1.63 0.11
CA TRP A 41 5.42 2.72 0.85
C TRP A 41 4.39 3.78 1.25
N ASP A 42 4.80 4.72 2.09
CA ASP A 42 3.97 5.84 2.50
C ASP A 42 3.61 6.72 1.29
N GLN A 43 2.32 6.91 1.04
CA GLN A 43 1.85 7.74 -0.05
C GLN A 43 0.54 8.46 0.29
N TRP A 44 0.44 9.71 -0.14
CA TRP A 44 -0.80 10.46 -0.03
C TRP A 44 -1.82 9.99 -1.06
N ILE A 45 -3.07 9.88 -0.59
CA ILE A 45 -4.24 9.66 -1.42
C ILE A 45 -4.89 11.00 -1.69
N TYR A 46 -5.16 11.28 -2.97
CA TYR A 46 -5.68 12.57 -3.41
C TYR A 46 -7.11 12.47 -3.91
N LYS A 47 -7.87 13.57 -3.85
CA LYS A 47 -9.23 13.64 -4.42
C LYS A 47 -9.26 13.46 -5.93
N LYS A 48 -8.17 13.81 -6.62
CA LYS A 48 -8.03 13.77 -8.09
C LYS A 48 -6.73 13.08 -8.47
N PRO A 49 -6.70 12.28 -9.55
CA PRO A 49 -5.46 11.73 -10.07
C PRO A 49 -4.59 12.87 -10.64
N GLY A 50 -3.26 12.73 -10.54
CA GLY A 50 -2.31 13.68 -11.14
C GLY A 50 -2.01 14.95 -10.33
N THR A 51 -2.74 15.22 -9.24
CA THR A 51 -2.52 16.42 -8.44
C THR A 51 -1.37 16.26 -7.44
N THR A 52 -0.67 17.35 -7.16
CA THR A 52 0.29 17.50 -6.06
C THR A 52 -0.16 18.56 -5.05
N ASP A 53 -1.38 19.10 -5.20
CA ASP A 53 -1.94 20.10 -4.30
C ASP A 53 -2.25 19.49 -2.93
N LYS A 54 -1.70 20.10 -1.88
CA LYS A 54 -1.93 19.70 -0.49
C LYS A 54 -3.39 19.82 -0.09
N ALA A 55 -4.16 20.77 -0.65
CA ALA A 55 -5.60 20.91 -0.38
C ALA A 55 -6.44 19.73 -0.93
N GLU A 56 -5.87 18.98 -1.87
CA GLU A 56 -6.47 17.81 -2.47
C GLU A 56 -6.06 16.50 -1.76
N GLN A 57 -5.17 16.56 -0.76
CA GLN A 57 -4.81 15.40 0.07
C GLN A 57 -5.99 14.99 0.96
N LEU A 58 -6.30 13.70 0.96
CA LEU A 58 -7.37 13.11 1.79
C LEU A 58 -6.81 12.41 3.01
N THR A 59 -5.83 11.54 2.79
CA THR A 59 -5.23 10.73 3.85
C THR A 59 -3.89 10.17 3.39
N LEU A 60 -3.03 9.86 4.36
CA LEU A 60 -1.78 9.15 4.13
C LEU A 60 -2.06 7.66 4.29
N VAL A 61 -1.74 6.87 3.27
CA VAL A 61 -1.69 5.41 3.37
C VAL A 61 -0.25 5.02 3.60
N TYR A 62 0.01 4.26 4.66
CA TYR A 62 1.36 3.88 5.05
C TYR A 62 1.83 2.62 4.32
N GLY A 63 3.15 2.41 4.24
CA GLY A 63 3.71 1.15 3.73
C GLY A 63 3.19 -0.07 4.50
N ASN A 64 2.96 -1.16 3.78
CA ASN A 64 2.27 -2.40 4.20
C ASN A 64 0.79 -2.26 4.54
N GLU A 65 0.19 -1.07 4.44
CA GLU A 65 -1.24 -0.88 4.75
C GLU A 65 -2.12 -1.45 3.64
N GLU A 66 -3.20 -2.09 4.07
CA GLU A 66 -4.24 -2.64 3.20
C GLU A 66 -5.21 -1.54 2.74
N VAL A 67 -5.58 -1.56 1.46
CA VAL A 67 -6.64 -0.72 0.88
C VAL A 67 -7.51 -1.56 -0.05
N SER A 68 -8.75 -1.14 -0.28
CA SER A 68 -9.58 -1.71 -1.34
C SER A 68 -9.34 -0.97 -2.65
N GLY A 69 -8.80 -1.66 -3.67
CA GLY A 69 -8.70 -1.13 -5.03
C GLY A 69 -10.06 -1.13 -5.73
N LEU A 70 -10.44 -0.01 -6.32
CA LEU A 70 -11.76 0.22 -6.91
C LEU A 70 -11.75 0.34 -8.43
N GLU A 71 -10.80 1.08 -9.00
CA GLU A 71 -10.65 1.26 -10.45
C GLU A 71 -9.23 1.73 -10.79
N VAL A 72 -8.73 1.36 -11.98
CA VAL A 72 -7.50 1.95 -12.55
C VAL A 72 -7.91 3.10 -13.47
N VAL A 73 -7.31 4.26 -13.26
CA VAL A 73 -7.57 5.48 -14.03
C VAL A 73 -6.27 5.96 -14.67
N ASN A 74 -6.28 6.15 -15.99
CA ASN A 74 -5.18 6.77 -16.72
C ASN A 74 -5.29 8.28 -16.65
N HIS A 75 -4.23 8.96 -16.21
CA HIS A 75 -4.12 10.41 -16.22
C HIS A 75 -3.06 10.84 -17.23
N GLU A 76 -3.49 11.57 -18.25
CA GLU A 76 -2.59 12.20 -19.22
C GLU A 76 -2.21 13.61 -18.75
N SER A 77 -0.91 13.89 -18.78
CA SER A 77 -0.36 15.23 -18.60
C SER A 77 0.56 15.56 -19.77
N THR A 78 0.73 16.85 -20.04
CA THR A 78 1.67 17.34 -21.06
C THR A 78 2.68 18.24 -20.38
N ASP A 79 3.96 17.95 -20.57
CA ASP A 79 5.02 18.77 -20.01
C ASP A 79 5.18 20.10 -20.77
N ALA A 80 6.03 20.99 -20.25
CA ALA A 80 6.30 22.29 -20.86
C ALA A 80 6.94 22.20 -22.27
N LYS A 81 7.40 21.02 -22.68
CA LYS A 81 8.00 20.74 -24.00
C LYS A 81 7.00 20.06 -24.95
N GLY A 82 5.74 19.89 -24.55
CA GLY A 82 4.70 19.25 -25.35
C GLY A 82 4.75 17.72 -25.31
N VAL A 83 5.58 17.11 -24.45
CA VAL A 83 5.66 15.66 -24.31
C VAL A 83 4.47 15.20 -23.47
N LYS A 84 3.65 14.32 -24.05
CA LYS A 84 2.54 13.67 -23.35
C LYS A 84 3.04 12.50 -22.53
N THR A 85 2.64 12.45 -21.27
CA THR A 85 2.86 11.31 -20.39
C THR A 85 1.52 10.80 -19.87
N SER A 86 1.28 9.50 -19.96
CA SER A 86 0.14 8.84 -19.31
C SER A 86 0.64 8.09 -18.08
N VAL A 87 -0.01 8.29 -16.94
CA VAL A 87 0.32 7.63 -15.67
C VAL A 87 -0.93 6.99 -15.11
N GLU A 88 -0.81 5.72 -14.71
CA GLU A 88 -1.88 4.97 -14.06
C GLU A 88 -1.99 5.30 -12.58
N TYR A 89 -3.21 5.67 -12.18
CA TYR A 89 -3.63 5.83 -10.80
C TYR A 89 -4.58 4.71 -10.43
N LEU A 90 -4.52 4.27 -9.18
CA LEU A 90 -5.51 3.39 -8.59
C LEU A 90 -6.44 4.23 -7.72
N LYS A 91 -7.74 4.19 -7.98
CA LYS A 91 -8.73 4.64 -7.01
C LYS A 91 -8.81 3.60 -5.91
N VAL A 92 -8.67 4.05 -4.67
CA VAL A 92 -8.66 3.20 -3.49
C VAL A 92 -9.70 3.68 -2.48
N LYS A 93 -10.17 2.75 -1.66
CA LYS A 93 -10.84 3.03 -0.39
C LYS A 93 -9.95 2.58 0.75
N THR A 94 -9.61 3.50 1.64
CA THR A 94 -8.77 3.25 2.81
C THR A 94 -9.55 2.60 3.94
N VAL A 95 -8.85 2.06 4.94
CA VAL A 95 -9.46 1.41 6.12
C VAL A 95 -10.35 2.36 6.92
N ASP A 96 -10.05 3.66 6.92
CA ASP A 96 -10.88 4.71 7.54
C ASP A 96 -12.04 5.18 6.62
N GLY A 97 -12.25 4.51 5.49
CA GLY A 97 -13.40 4.69 4.60
C GLY A 97 -13.28 5.84 3.60
N LYS A 98 -12.12 6.50 3.50
CA LYS A 98 -11.90 7.58 2.52
C LYS A 98 -11.59 7.00 1.15
N GLU A 99 -12.15 7.62 0.11
CA GLU A 99 -11.89 7.25 -1.28
C GLU A 99 -11.08 8.31 -2.01
N GLY A 100 -10.07 7.89 -2.76
CA GLY A 100 -9.29 8.79 -3.61
C GLY A 100 -8.27 8.03 -4.45
N TYR A 101 -7.28 8.74 -4.98
CA TYR A 101 -6.35 8.26 -5.98
C TYR A 101 -4.92 8.25 -5.45
N GLY A 102 -4.23 7.13 -5.65
CA GLY A 102 -2.78 6.99 -5.49
C GLY A 102 -2.14 6.42 -6.75
N LEU A 103 -0.81 6.44 -6.86
CA LEU A 103 -0.12 5.91 -8.03
C LEU A 103 -0.25 4.38 -8.06
N SER A 104 -0.76 3.82 -9.17
CA SER A 104 -1.06 2.39 -9.28
C SER A 104 0.16 1.51 -9.00
N LYS A 105 1.33 1.90 -9.52
CA LYS A 105 2.62 1.20 -9.34
C LYS A 105 3.09 1.06 -7.88
N ASN A 106 2.46 1.77 -6.95
CA ASN A 106 2.79 1.74 -5.53
C ASN A 106 1.90 0.74 -4.76
N PHE A 107 0.91 0.14 -5.42
CA PHE A 107 -0.01 -0.83 -4.84
C PHE A 107 0.25 -2.21 -5.41
N PHE A 108 0.22 -3.21 -4.53
CA PHE A 108 0.53 -4.60 -4.86
C PHE A 108 -0.62 -5.51 -4.44
N ASP A 109 -0.81 -6.61 -5.16
CA ASP A 109 -1.86 -7.58 -4.85
C ASP A 109 -1.58 -8.37 -3.56
N ALA A 110 -0.31 -8.57 -3.23
CA ALA A 110 0.10 -9.29 -2.04
C ALA A 110 1.37 -8.70 -1.43
N VAL A 111 1.43 -8.80 -0.11
CA VAL A 111 2.65 -8.64 0.68
C VAL A 111 2.94 -9.95 1.41
N LEU A 112 4.20 -10.37 1.34
CA LEU A 112 4.72 -11.58 1.95
C LEU A 112 5.69 -11.17 3.06
N PHE A 113 5.28 -11.34 4.31
CA PHE A 113 6.08 -11.01 5.48
C PHE A 113 7.00 -12.16 5.84
N VAL A 114 8.31 -11.92 5.82
CA VAL A 114 9.29 -12.92 6.23
C VAL A 114 9.34 -12.97 7.76
N VAL A 115 8.86 -14.08 8.31
CA VAL A 115 8.75 -14.34 9.76
C VAL A 115 9.82 -15.32 10.27
N GLY A 116 10.51 -16.01 9.37
CA GLY A 116 11.68 -16.85 9.68
C GLY A 116 12.82 -16.62 8.70
N PRO A 117 14.09 -16.83 9.09
CA PRO A 117 15.22 -16.66 8.19
C PRO A 117 15.43 -17.88 7.28
N GLY A 118 16.20 -17.70 6.21
CA GLY A 118 16.92 -18.80 5.57
C GLY A 118 16.40 -19.27 4.22
N ASP A 119 15.22 -18.82 3.81
CA ASP A 119 14.69 -19.08 2.47
C ASP A 119 15.59 -18.43 1.41
N ASN A 120 15.80 -19.12 0.30
CA ASN A 120 16.61 -18.59 -0.79
C ASN A 120 15.79 -17.62 -1.65
N ALA A 121 16.42 -16.51 -2.04
CA ALA A 121 15.97 -15.68 -3.13
C ALA A 121 16.73 -16.07 -4.40
N PHE A 122 16.02 -16.25 -5.51
CA PHE A 122 16.55 -16.80 -6.75
C PHE A 122 16.56 -15.76 -7.88
N ALA A 123 17.48 -15.92 -8.84
CA ALA A 123 17.50 -15.09 -10.04
C ALA A 123 16.37 -15.40 -11.03
N LYS A 124 15.86 -16.64 -11.03
CA LYS A 124 14.74 -17.14 -11.84
C LYS A 124 13.80 -17.98 -10.97
N ASN A 125 12.59 -18.25 -11.45
CA ASN A 125 11.58 -19.11 -10.82
C ASN A 125 11.97 -20.61 -10.85
N SER A 126 13.13 -20.96 -10.30
CA SER A 126 13.62 -22.34 -10.23
C SER A 126 14.53 -22.55 -9.03
N LEU A 127 14.38 -23.70 -8.36
CA LEU A 127 15.24 -24.14 -7.26
C LEU A 127 16.72 -24.34 -7.66
N THR A 128 16.98 -24.56 -8.95
CA THR A 128 18.34 -24.72 -9.49
C THR A 128 18.93 -23.40 -9.99
N SER A 129 18.18 -22.30 -9.92
CA SER A 129 18.67 -20.98 -10.29
C SER A 129 19.74 -20.49 -9.30
N PRO A 130 20.71 -19.68 -9.73
CA PRO A 130 21.62 -19.02 -8.81
C PRO A 130 20.86 -18.24 -7.73
N SER A 131 21.31 -18.40 -6.48
CA SER A 131 20.82 -17.60 -5.37
C SER A 131 21.29 -16.14 -5.51
N LYS A 132 20.40 -15.20 -5.23
CA LYS A 132 20.67 -13.77 -5.08
C LYS A 132 20.80 -13.36 -3.60
N GLY A 133 20.79 -14.33 -2.68
CA GLY A 133 20.82 -14.10 -1.24
C GLY A 133 19.77 -14.94 -0.51
N LYS A 134 19.67 -14.70 0.80
CA LYS A 134 18.66 -15.32 1.67
C LYS A 134 17.68 -14.27 2.15
N LEU A 135 16.43 -14.68 2.33
CA LEU A 135 15.44 -13.87 3.01
C LEU A 135 15.79 -13.78 4.49
N GLU A 136 15.63 -12.58 5.02
CA GLU A 136 15.82 -12.29 6.42
C GLU A 136 14.47 -12.01 7.07
N LYS A 137 14.31 -12.50 8.30
CA LYS A 137 13.19 -12.13 9.15
C LYS A 137 13.06 -10.61 9.19
N GLY A 138 11.82 -10.12 9.09
CA GLY A 138 11.52 -8.69 9.04
C GLY A 138 11.52 -8.09 7.63
N MET A 139 11.72 -8.87 6.57
CA MET A 139 11.49 -8.38 5.21
C MET A 139 10.00 -8.35 4.87
N SER A 140 9.54 -7.24 4.27
CA SER A 140 8.27 -7.17 3.52
C SER A 140 8.56 -7.39 2.05
N CYS A 141 8.05 -8.47 1.47
CA CYS A 141 8.21 -8.81 0.06
C CYS A 141 6.91 -8.54 -0.71
N PHE A 142 6.88 -7.50 -1.52
CA PHE A 142 5.73 -7.16 -2.36
C PHE A 142 5.73 -7.98 -3.64
N GLU A 143 4.64 -8.69 -3.90
CA GLU A 143 4.48 -9.55 -5.07
C GLU A 143 4.24 -8.71 -6.33
N LEU A 144 5.10 -8.93 -7.33
CA LEU A 144 4.98 -8.35 -8.67
C LEU A 144 4.29 -9.30 -9.65
N GLU A 145 4.54 -10.59 -9.48
CA GLU A 145 4.10 -11.66 -10.39
C GLU A 145 4.14 -13.00 -9.66
N ALA A 146 3.17 -13.87 -9.90
CA ALA A 146 3.16 -15.25 -9.42
C ALA A 146 3.35 -16.24 -10.58
N SER A 147 4.17 -17.28 -10.39
CA SER A 147 4.47 -18.31 -11.38
C SER A 147 4.69 -19.66 -10.68
N GLY A 148 3.63 -20.49 -10.67
CA GLY A 148 3.63 -21.76 -9.95
C GLY A 148 3.89 -21.55 -8.44
N ASP A 149 4.89 -22.24 -7.90
CA ASP A 149 5.28 -22.13 -6.49
C ASP A 149 6.15 -20.89 -6.19
N PHE A 150 6.47 -20.09 -7.20
CA PHE A 150 7.35 -18.92 -7.08
C PHE A 150 6.59 -17.61 -7.22
N SER A 151 6.99 -16.63 -6.41
CA SER A 151 6.57 -15.24 -6.51
C SER A 151 7.77 -14.38 -6.86
N LYS A 152 7.65 -13.54 -7.89
CA LYS A 152 8.60 -12.46 -8.17
C LYS A 152 8.29 -11.30 -7.25
N VAL A 153 9.28 -10.85 -6.49
CA VAL A 153 9.06 -9.90 -5.39
C VAL A 153 10.10 -8.79 -5.34
N ARG A 154 9.74 -7.71 -4.64
CA ARG A 154 10.67 -6.74 -4.07
C ARG A 154 10.60 -6.79 -2.55
N CYS A 155 11.69 -7.21 -1.93
CA CYS A 155 11.80 -7.39 -0.48
C CYS A 155 12.54 -6.23 0.17
N TYR A 156 11.89 -5.58 1.13
CA TYR A 156 12.46 -4.49 1.91
C TYR A 156 12.69 -4.95 3.35
N ALA A 157 13.95 -4.97 3.81
CA ALA A 157 14.25 -5.24 5.22
C ALA A 157 13.74 -4.12 6.14
N SER A 158 13.27 -4.50 7.32
CA SER A 158 12.87 -3.60 8.40
C SER A 158 13.78 -3.66 9.64
N ILE A 159 14.58 -4.71 9.78
CA ILE A 159 15.49 -4.92 10.91
C ILE A 159 16.89 -4.50 10.50
N VAL A 160 17.44 -3.50 11.18
CA VAL A 160 18.83 -3.07 10.97
C VAL A 160 19.78 -4.14 11.47
N LYS A 161 20.78 -4.47 10.65
CA LYS A 161 21.91 -5.34 11.02
C LYS A 161 23.20 -4.69 10.55
N ALA A 162 24.21 -4.66 11.42
CA ALA A 162 25.49 -4.01 11.12
C ALA A 162 25.35 -2.60 10.50
N GLY A 163 24.35 -1.83 11.00
CA GLY A 163 24.08 -0.46 10.53
C GLY A 163 23.45 -0.34 9.14
N LYS A 164 22.92 -1.41 8.56
CA LYS A 164 22.30 -1.41 7.22
C LYS A 164 20.97 -2.18 7.20
N LEU A 165 20.17 -1.88 6.18
CA LEU A 165 18.96 -2.61 5.82
C LEU A 165 19.19 -3.24 4.45
N GLU A 166 19.23 -4.56 4.38
CA GLU A 166 19.50 -5.28 3.15
C GLU A 166 18.20 -5.54 2.39
N THR A 167 18.09 -5.04 1.16
CA THR A 167 16.88 -5.16 0.35
C THR A 167 17.16 -6.00 -0.89
N LEU A 168 16.23 -6.87 -1.27
CA LEU A 168 16.35 -7.72 -2.45
C LEU A 168 15.34 -7.28 -3.51
N TYR A 169 15.82 -6.86 -4.67
CA TYR A 169 14.98 -6.39 -5.77
C TYR A 169 14.91 -7.40 -6.90
N ASP A 170 13.71 -7.56 -7.47
CA ASP A 170 13.43 -8.38 -8.63
C ASP A 170 14.05 -9.79 -8.49
N VAL A 171 13.65 -10.45 -7.40
CA VAL A 171 14.05 -11.82 -7.05
C VAL A 171 12.83 -12.73 -7.03
N TRP A 172 13.06 -14.04 -7.19
CA TRP A 172 12.03 -15.05 -7.07
C TRP A 172 12.15 -15.77 -5.73
N ILE A 173 11.03 -15.98 -5.04
CA ILE A 173 10.98 -16.68 -3.75
C ILE A 173 9.89 -17.75 -3.78
N GLN A 174 10.00 -18.77 -2.93
CA GLN A 174 8.92 -19.74 -2.76
C GLN A 174 7.87 -19.18 -1.80
N GLY A 175 6.80 -18.59 -2.35
CA GLY A 175 5.81 -17.84 -1.56
C GLY A 175 4.98 -18.68 -0.57
N ALA A 176 5.05 -20.01 -0.65
CA ALA A 176 4.34 -20.95 0.23
C ALA A 176 5.22 -21.51 1.37
N SER A 177 6.38 -20.92 1.63
CA SER A 177 7.27 -21.31 2.73
C SER A 177 6.65 -21.08 4.11
N SER A 178 6.98 -21.95 5.08
CA SER A 178 6.60 -21.77 6.50
C SER A 178 7.25 -20.55 7.15
N ASN A 179 8.29 -19.99 6.53
CA ASN A 179 8.97 -18.78 6.99
C ASN A 179 8.29 -17.49 6.47
N ILE A 180 7.18 -17.61 5.73
CA ILE A 180 6.48 -16.49 5.11
C ILE A 180 5.03 -16.46 5.60
N SER A 181 4.59 -15.29 6.08
CA SER A 181 3.21 -15.00 6.46
C SER A 181 2.56 -14.02 5.49
N ARG A 182 1.26 -14.15 5.30
CA ARG A 182 0.39 -13.18 4.58
C ARG A 182 -0.51 -12.40 5.54
N ASP A 183 -0.29 -12.52 6.84
CA ASP A 183 -1.13 -11.88 7.83
C ASP A 183 -0.93 -10.36 7.84
N PRO A 184 -1.95 -9.56 7.43
CA PRO A 184 -1.82 -8.12 7.30
C PRO A 184 -1.52 -7.42 8.63
N ILE A 185 -1.82 -8.03 9.78
CA ILE A 185 -1.57 -7.41 11.09
C ILE A 185 -0.08 -7.18 11.37
N LEU A 186 0.79 -7.95 10.71
CA LEU A 186 2.24 -7.83 10.81
C LEU A 186 2.78 -6.56 10.14
N GLY A 187 2.00 -5.96 9.23
CA GLY A 187 2.41 -4.78 8.46
C GLY A 187 2.81 -3.59 9.33
N ASP A 188 2.07 -3.32 10.39
CA ASP A 188 2.37 -2.22 11.31
C ASP A 188 3.61 -2.51 12.19
N SER A 189 3.84 -3.76 12.58
CA SER A 189 5.05 -4.14 13.34
C SER A 189 6.30 -3.97 12.48
N ILE A 190 6.24 -4.43 11.22
CA ILE A 190 7.30 -4.19 10.23
C ILE A 190 7.53 -2.70 9.98
N ARG A 191 6.45 -1.90 9.88
CA ARG A 191 6.55 -0.45 9.70
C ARG A 191 7.29 0.20 10.87
N ASN A 192 6.94 -0.18 12.10
CA ASN A 192 7.58 0.36 13.30
C ASN A 192 9.05 -0.10 13.43
N LEU A 193 9.36 -1.36 13.11
CA LEU A 193 10.74 -1.85 13.01
C LEU A 193 11.54 -1.05 11.98
N LYS A 194 11.00 -0.85 10.78
CA LYS A 194 11.65 -0.08 9.71
C LYS A 194 11.90 1.36 10.16
N SER A 195 10.91 1.97 10.80
CA SER A 195 10.96 3.33 11.33
C SER A 195 12.07 3.47 12.39
N ALA A 196 12.15 2.53 13.33
CA ALA A 196 13.21 2.50 14.35
C ALA A 196 14.59 2.31 13.70
N SER A 197 14.75 1.30 12.86
CA SER A 197 15.98 1.00 12.15
C SER A 197 16.51 2.19 11.34
N ASN A 198 15.66 2.86 10.57
CA ASN A 198 16.05 4.05 9.81
C ASN A 198 16.53 5.19 10.73
N LYS A 199 15.83 5.44 11.84
CA LYS A 199 16.22 6.47 12.82
C LYS A 199 17.56 6.15 13.49
N LEU A 200 17.81 4.88 13.80
CA LEU A 200 19.09 4.45 14.39
C LEU A 200 20.24 4.56 13.40
N ILE A 201 20.00 4.22 12.13
CA ILE A 201 20.96 4.46 11.04
C ILE A 201 21.22 5.96 10.89
N GLU A 202 20.20 6.81 10.96
CA GLU A 202 20.38 8.26 10.90
C GLU A 202 21.14 8.80 12.13
N ALA A 203 20.80 8.34 13.33
CA ALA A 203 21.45 8.75 14.57
C ALA A 203 22.95 8.44 14.54
N SER A 204 23.33 7.25 14.07
CA SER A 204 24.75 6.85 13.95
C SER A 204 25.55 7.68 12.94
N LYS A 205 24.88 8.40 12.04
CA LYS A 205 25.50 9.31 11.06
C LYS A 205 25.47 10.77 11.50
N SER A 206 24.65 11.12 12.48
CA SER A 206 24.57 12.48 13.03
C SER A 206 25.79 12.76 13.90
N THR A 207 26.33 13.97 13.84
CA THR A 207 27.37 14.46 14.77
C THR A 207 26.80 15.37 15.86
N ASP A 208 25.53 15.77 15.75
CA ASP A 208 24.82 16.58 16.73
C ASP A 208 24.21 15.68 17.82
N PRO A 209 24.63 15.82 19.10
CA PRO A 209 24.09 15.03 20.21
C PRO A 209 22.60 15.22 20.44
N ALA A 210 22.06 16.43 20.24
CA ALA A 210 20.63 16.69 20.46
C ALA A 210 19.79 15.92 19.43
N LYS A 211 20.20 15.97 18.16
CA LYS A 211 19.59 15.19 17.08
C LYS A 211 19.74 13.68 17.28
N GLN A 212 20.89 13.21 17.77
CA GLN A 212 21.09 11.80 18.10
C GLN A 212 20.07 11.32 19.15
N GLU A 213 19.88 12.10 20.22
CA GLU A 213 18.96 11.76 21.29
C GLU A 213 17.49 11.79 20.85
N GLU A 214 17.10 12.77 20.03
CA GLU A 214 15.78 12.84 19.42
C GLU A 214 15.49 11.58 18.58
N LEU A 215 16.42 11.19 17.71
CA LEU A 215 16.27 10.02 16.84
C LEU A 215 16.23 8.72 17.65
N LYS A 216 17.04 8.58 18.69
CA LYS A 216 17.02 7.42 19.60
C LYS A 216 15.71 7.33 20.37
N THR A 217 15.21 8.45 20.89
CA THR A 217 13.90 8.50 21.57
C THR A 217 12.78 8.08 20.63
N ALA A 218 12.79 8.59 19.40
CA ALA A 218 11.78 8.23 18.40
C ALA A 218 11.90 6.77 17.93
N ALA A 219 13.11 6.21 17.89
CA ALA A 219 13.33 4.79 17.64
C ALA A 219 12.81 3.92 18.79
N ALA A 220 13.12 4.28 20.04
CA ALA A 220 12.65 3.57 21.23
C ALA A 220 11.12 3.51 21.30
N LYS A 221 10.44 4.63 20.98
CA LYS A 221 8.96 4.66 20.89
C LYS A 221 8.42 3.67 19.85
N ALA A 222 9.02 3.63 18.67
CA ALA A 222 8.58 2.71 17.61
C ALA A 222 8.83 1.24 18.01
N LEU A 223 9.97 0.93 18.62
CA LEU A 223 10.29 -0.41 19.13
C LEU A 223 9.35 -0.83 20.27
N LYS A 224 9.01 0.07 21.19
CA LYS A 224 8.01 -0.17 22.24
C LYS A 224 6.66 -0.59 21.64
N SER A 225 6.20 0.10 20.59
CA SER A 225 4.95 -0.27 19.91
C SER A 225 5.00 -1.64 19.21
N VAL A 226 6.18 -2.13 18.83
CA VAL A 226 6.33 -3.52 18.34
C VAL A 226 6.26 -4.49 19.53
N ALA A 227 6.99 -4.20 20.60
CA ALA A 227 7.03 -5.04 21.79
C ALA A 227 5.66 -5.21 22.45
N GLU A 228 4.87 -4.13 22.54
CA GLU A 228 3.52 -4.14 23.12
C GLU A 228 2.53 -5.06 22.38
N LYS A 229 2.75 -5.31 21.10
CA LYS A 229 1.91 -6.26 20.33
C LYS A 229 2.19 -7.72 20.66
N GLY A 230 3.39 -8.03 21.12
CA GLY A 230 3.80 -9.39 21.45
C GLY A 230 3.73 -10.38 20.28
N ASP A 231 3.82 -9.90 19.04
CA ASP A 231 3.82 -10.74 17.85
C ASP A 231 5.19 -11.38 17.59
N VAL A 232 5.33 -12.03 16.42
CA VAL A 232 6.56 -12.73 16.01
C VAL A 232 7.82 -11.84 16.02
N TYR A 233 7.68 -10.51 16.07
CA TYR A 233 8.78 -9.55 16.06
C TYR A 233 9.14 -8.98 17.45
N LEU A 234 8.53 -9.47 18.53
CA LEU A 234 8.84 -9.04 19.91
C LEU A 234 10.34 -9.16 20.23
N GLU A 235 10.94 -10.32 19.95
CA GLU A 235 12.36 -10.57 20.23
C GLU A 235 13.27 -9.66 19.40
N ASP A 236 12.91 -9.40 18.14
CA ASP A 236 13.66 -8.51 17.27
C ASP A 236 13.66 -7.08 17.82
N ALA A 237 12.52 -6.59 18.30
CA ALA A 237 12.42 -5.26 18.91
C ALA A 237 13.30 -5.13 20.17
N ASN A 238 13.27 -6.13 21.04
CA ASN A 238 14.11 -6.18 22.24
C ASN A 238 15.61 -6.27 21.90
N THR A 239 15.95 -7.03 20.86
CA THR A 239 17.34 -7.17 20.39
C THR A 239 17.87 -5.85 19.86
N ILE A 240 17.13 -5.18 18.98
CA ILE A 240 17.52 -3.86 18.45
C ILE A 240 17.65 -2.84 19.59
N ALA A 241 16.70 -2.82 20.54
CA ALA A 241 16.78 -1.91 21.68
C ALA A 241 18.05 -2.16 22.51
N SER A 242 18.38 -3.42 22.79
CA SER A 242 19.57 -3.80 23.55
C SER A 242 20.87 -3.43 22.82
N GLU A 243 20.96 -3.72 21.52
CA GLU A 243 22.13 -3.39 20.68
C GLU A 243 22.44 -1.90 20.65
N TYR A 244 21.40 -1.05 20.71
CA TYR A 244 21.52 0.40 20.66
C TYR A 244 21.43 1.08 22.03
N GLY A 245 21.38 0.30 23.13
CA GLY A 245 21.32 0.82 24.49
C GLY A 245 20.04 1.61 24.79
N LEU A 246 18.91 1.21 24.21
CA LEU A 246 17.61 1.85 24.36
C LEU A 246 16.75 1.11 25.38
N THR A 247 15.97 1.87 26.16
CA THR A 247 14.97 1.32 27.07
C THR A 247 13.59 1.36 26.40
N ILE A 248 12.95 0.19 26.25
CA ILE A 248 11.62 0.06 25.62
C ILE A 248 10.57 -0.60 26.51
N THR A 249 10.96 -1.09 27.68
CA THR A 249 10.08 -1.51 28.77
C THR A 249 10.06 -0.42 29.85
N GLU A 250 8.92 -0.23 30.52
CA GLU A 250 8.87 0.59 31.74
C GLU A 250 9.64 -0.03 32.90
#